data_AF-A0A3D3RNU0-F1
#
_entry.id   AF-A0A3D3RNU0-F1
#
_cell.length_a   1.000
_cell.length_b   1.000
_cell.length_c   1.000
_cell.angle_alpha   90.00
_cell.angle_beta   90.00
_cell.angle_gamma   90.00
#
_symmetry.space_group_name_H-M   'P 1'
#
loop_
_entity.id
_entity.type
_entity.pdbx_description
1 polymer ?
#
loop_
_entity_poly.entity_id
_entity_poly.type
_entity_poly.pdbx_seq_one_letter_code
_entity_poly.pdbx_strand_id
1 'polypeptide(L)'
;ILDEAQNSTKEQMKMFLTRIGFGSKVVITGDITQIDLPKREQSGLVEAIKVLKGIEGISFVWFKEEDVVRHPIVARIIKAYEEFERSKEEQSTGKEGERESSRQVD
;
A
#
# COMPACT_ATOMS: atom_id res chain seq x y z
N ILE A 1 0.05 15.88 -12.14
CA ILE A 1 -0.34 14.70 -11.33
C ILE A 1 0.91 14.26 -10.59
N LEU A 2 0.79 13.93 -9.31
CA LEU A 2 1.85 13.25 -8.56
C LEU A 2 1.38 11.82 -8.32
N ASP A 3 2.08 10.85 -8.87
CA ASP A 3 1.75 9.44 -8.74
C ASP A 3 2.69 8.74 -7.76
N GLU A 4 2.25 7.62 -7.20
CA GLU A 4 2.96 6.86 -6.17
C GLU A 4 3.38 7.75 -4.97
N ALA A 5 2.52 8.70 -4.60
CA ALA A 5 2.85 9.73 -3.63
C ALA A 5 3.11 9.18 -2.22
N GLN A 6 2.70 7.93 -1.93
CA GLN A 6 3.05 7.26 -0.68
C GLN A 6 4.56 7.15 -0.48
N ASN A 7 5.34 7.14 -1.57
CA ASN A 7 6.81 7.08 -1.57
C ASN A 7 7.47 8.46 -1.56
N SER A 8 6.68 9.54 -1.43
CA SER A 8 7.24 10.88 -1.26
C SER A 8 7.58 11.15 0.20
N THR A 9 8.68 11.86 0.44
CA THR A 9 8.99 12.39 1.76
C THR A 9 8.13 13.63 2.06
N LYS A 10 8.09 14.04 3.33
CA LYS A 10 7.44 15.28 3.76
C LYS A 10 7.94 16.50 2.99
N GLU A 11 9.25 16.61 2.82
CA GLU A 11 9.91 17.72 2.14
C GLU A 11 9.54 17.75 0.66
N GLN A 12 9.50 16.57 0.01
CA GLN A 12 9.11 16.43 -1.39
C GLN A 12 7.63 16.79 -1.60
N MET A 13 6.74 16.32 -0.72
CA MET A 13 5.32 16.67 -0.77
C MET A 13 5.10 18.19 -0.61
N LYS A 14 5.79 18.83 0.36
CA LYS A 14 5.75 20.30 0.53
C LYS A 14 6.30 21.03 -0.70
N MET A 15 7.40 20.55 -1.25
CA MET A 15 7.99 21.11 -2.48
C MET A 15 7.00 21.04 -3.65
N PHE A 16 6.24 19.96 -3.76
CA PHE A 16 5.24 19.78 -4.80
C PHE A 16 4.02 20.68 -4.59
N LEU A 17 3.42 20.66 -3.40
CA LEU A 17 2.22 21.44 -3.08
C LEU A 17 2.41 22.95 -3.21
N THR A 18 3.62 23.45 -2.93
CA THR A 18 3.93 24.88 -3.06
C THR A 18 4.18 25.33 -4.50
N ARG A 19 4.21 24.42 -5.48
CA ARG A 19 4.33 24.73 -6.91
C ARG A 19 2.99 24.87 -7.63
N ILE A 20 1.86 24.70 -6.93
CA ILE A 20 0.52 24.81 -7.53
C ILE A 20 0.27 26.28 -7.91
N GLY A 21 0.11 26.53 -9.22
CA GLY A 21 -0.12 27.86 -9.78
C GLY A 21 -1.59 28.13 -10.12
N PHE A 22 -1.89 29.38 -10.47
CA PHE A 22 -3.23 29.79 -10.90
C PHE A 22 -3.70 29.04 -12.15
N GLY A 23 -4.99 28.71 -12.19
CA GLY A 23 -5.61 27.99 -13.30
C GLY A 23 -5.16 26.52 -13.45
N SER A 24 -4.31 26.02 -12.55
CA SER A 24 -3.88 24.63 -12.57
C SER A 24 -4.90 23.72 -11.87
N LYS A 25 -4.88 22.43 -12.26
CA LYS A 25 -5.53 21.35 -11.52
C LYS A 25 -4.47 20.31 -11.20
N VAL A 26 -4.49 19.84 -9.96
CA VAL A 26 -3.54 18.85 -9.48
C VAL A 26 -4.30 17.68 -8.89
N VAL A 27 -3.83 16.48 -9.23
CA VAL A 27 -4.29 15.22 -8.66
C VAL A 27 -3.06 14.53 -8.08
N ILE A 28 -3.19 14.03 -6.85
CA ILE A 28 -2.17 13.27 -6.15
C ILE A 28 -2.75 11.88 -5.91
N THR A 29 -2.05 10.84 -6.36
CA THR A 29 -2.46 9.44 -6.24
C THR A 29 -1.44 8.66 -5.42
N GLY A 30 -1.90 7.63 -4.73
CA GLY A 30 -1.04 6.73 -3.97
C GLY A 30 -1.82 5.76 -3.10
N ASP A 31 -1.15 4.70 -2.66
CA ASP A 31 -1.67 3.68 -1.75
C ASP A 31 -0.91 3.73 -0.42
N ILE A 32 -1.57 4.19 0.64
CA ILE A 32 -0.97 4.32 1.98
C ILE A 32 -0.57 2.98 2.61
N THR A 33 -1.02 1.85 2.07
CA THR A 33 -0.64 0.50 2.53
C THR A 33 0.67 0.00 1.91
N GLN A 34 1.13 0.64 0.84
CA GLN A 34 2.31 0.24 0.06
C GLN A 34 3.43 1.29 0.13
N ILE A 35 3.70 1.80 1.33
CA ILE A 35 4.77 2.78 1.56
C ILE A 35 6.13 2.06 1.46
N ASP A 36 6.92 2.43 0.47
CA ASP A 36 8.30 2.00 0.26
C ASP A 36 9.27 3.14 0.59
N LEU A 37 9.34 3.47 1.89
CA LEU A 37 10.26 4.46 2.43
C LEU A 37 11.19 3.81 3.47
N PRO A 38 12.40 4.36 3.67
CA PRO A 38 13.25 3.94 4.78
C PRO A 38 12.48 4.00 6.12
N LYS A 39 12.67 3.01 7.01
CA LYS A 39 11.88 2.84 8.25
C LYS A 39 11.75 4.07 9.17
N ARG A 40 12.64 5.06 9.02
CA ARG A 40 12.65 6.29 9.84
C ARG A 40 11.94 7.48 9.17
N GLU A 41 11.56 7.32 7.92
CA GLU A 41 11.00 8.39 7.10
C GLU A 41 9.47 8.26 7.05
N GLN A 42 8.79 9.36 7.34
CA GLN A 42 7.32 9.40 7.27
C GLN A 42 6.90 9.77 5.85
N SER A 43 5.88 9.08 5.34
CA SER A 43 5.28 9.40 4.05
C SER A 43 4.66 10.80 4.07
N GLY A 44 5.06 11.61 3.09
CA GLY A 44 4.50 12.94 2.83
C GLY A 44 3.02 12.89 2.48
N LEU A 45 2.55 11.82 1.81
CA LEU A 45 1.13 11.61 1.53
C LEU A 45 0.31 11.44 2.81
N VAL A 46 0.77 10.58 3.72
CA VAL A 46 0.09 10.32 5.01
C VAL A 46 0.02 11.59 5.87
N GLU A 47 1.08 12.40 5.88
CA GLU A 47 1.07 13.68 6.58
C GLU A 47 0.13 14.69 5.89
N ALA A 48 0.18 14.81 4.57
CA ALA A 48 -0.65 15.73 3.80
C ALA A 48 -2.16 15.48 4.01
N ILE A 49 -2.59 14.22 4.08
CA ILE A 49 -3.99 13.86 4.39
C ILE A 49 -4.43 14.46 5.73
N LYS A 50 -3.56 14.47 6.73
CA LYS A 50 -3.87 15.02 8.06
C LYS A 50 -3.86 16.54 8.05
N VAL A 51 -2.84 17.14 7.45
CA VAL A 51 -2.57 18.58 7.50
C VAL A 51 -3.52 19.37 6.61
N LEU A 52 -3.89 18.85 5.44
CA LEU A 52 -4.70 19.56 4.46
C LEU A 52 -6.22 19.34 4.67
N LYS A 53 -6.61 18.66 5.74
CA LYS A 53 -8.01 18.39 6.06
C LYS A 53 -8.76 19.70 6.31
N GLY A 54 -9.83 19.94 5.55
CA GLY A 54 -10.69 21.11 5.69
C GLY A 54 -10.21 22.36 4.95
N ILE A 55 -9.13 22.28 4.17
CA ILE A 55 -8.72 23.37 3.28
C ILE A 55 -9.68 23.45 2.10
N GLU A 56 -10.26 24.63 1.88
CA GLU A 56 -11.13 24.91 0.74
C GLU A 56 -10.40 24.65 -0.59
N GLY A 57 -11.07 23.99 -1.53
CA GLY A 57 -10.50 23.63 -2.83
C GLY A 57 -9.67 22.33 -2.84
N ILE A 58 -9.49 21.66 -1.70
CA ILE A 58 -8.87 20.33 -1.62
C ILE A 58 -9.93 19.28 -1.29
N SER A 59 -9.91 18.16 -2.01
CA SER A 59 -10.81 17.03 -1.79
C SER A 59 -10.02 15.73 -1.73
N PHE A 60 -10.44 14.84 -0.84
CA PHE A 60 -9.87 13.50 -0.69
C PHE A 60 -10.85 12.48 -1.22
N VAL A 61 -10.38 11.64 -2.15
CA VAL A 61 -11.16 10.55 -2.74
C VAL A 61 -10.49 9.24 -2.35
N TRP A 62 -11.26 8.35 -1.72
CA TRP A 62 -10.78 7.06 -1.25
C TRP A 62 -11.42 5.97 -2.09
N PHE A 63 -10.58 5.21 -2.79
CA PHE A 63 -11.01 4.00 -3.49
C PHE A 63 -10.99 2.82 -2.52
N LYS A 64 -11.93 1.92 -2.72
CA LYS A 64 -12.02 0.63 -2.04
C LYS A 64 -11.67 -0.48 -3.01
N GLU A 65 -11.56 -1.69 -2.49
CA GLU A 65 -11.32 -2.88 -3.30
C GLU A 65 -12.40 -3.09 -4.39
N GLU A 66 -13.66 -2.76 -4.10
CA GLU A 66 -14.77 -2.83 -5.05
C GLU A 66 -14.62 -1.88 -6.26
N ASP A 67 -13.82 -0.82 -6.13
CA ASP A 67 -13.54 0.12 -7.22
C ASP A 67 -12.46 -0.40 -8.19
N VAL A 68 -11.80 -1.52 -7.87
CA VAL A 68 -10.68 -2.05 -8.65
C VAL A 68 -11.17 -3.01 -9.73
N VAL A 69 -11.28 -2.51 -10.96
CA VAL A 69 -11.57 -3.35 -12.13
C VAL A 69 -10.30 -3.97 -12.66
N ARG A 70 -10.12 -5.28 -12.46
CA ARG A 70 -8.99 -6.05 -13.00
C ARG A 70 -9.43 -6.89 -14.19
N HIS A 71 -8.55 -7.00 -15.18
CA HIS A 71 -8.77 -7.91 -16.30
C HIS A 71 -8.93 -9.36 -15.79
N PRO A 72 -9.82 -10.20 -16.36
CA PRO A 72 -10.06 -11.57 -15.87
C PRO A 72 -8.78 -12.43 -15.78
N ILE A 73 -7.80 -12.21 -16.67
CA ILE A 73 -6.49 -12.89 -16.58
C ILE A 73 -5.75 -12.51 -15.30
N VAL A 74 -5.73 -11.22 -14.94
CA VAL A 74 -5.04 -10.73 -13.73
C VAL A 74 -5.66 -11.34 -12.47
N ALA A 75 -6.99 -11.39 -12.40
CA ALA A 75 -7.68 -12.04 -11.29
C ALA A 75 -7.30 -13.53 -11.16
N ARG A 76 -7.21 -14.26 -12.29
CA ARG A 76 -6.76 -15.66 -12.29
C ARG A 76 -5.30 -15.81 -11.85
N ILE A 77 -4.42 -14.87 -12.24
CA ILE A 77 -3.02 -14.86 -11.80
C ILE A 77 -2.95 -14.66 -10.29
N ILE A 78 -3.65 -13.65 -9.74
CA ILE A 78 -3.69 -13.38 -8.30
C ILE A 78 -4.13 -14.64 -7.54
N LYS A 79 -5.24 -15.24 -7.95
CA LYS A 79 -5.77 -16.47 -7.33
C LYS A 79 -4.75 -17.62 -7.36
N ALA A 80 -4.04 -17.81 -8.48
CA ALA A 80 -3.03 -18.87 -8.58
C ALA A 80 -1.86 -18.65 -7.59
N TYR A 81 -1.43 -17.40 -7.38
CA TYR A 81 -0.41 -17.08 -6.38
C TYR A 81 -0.93 -17.27 -4.94
N GLU A 82 -2.16 -16.87 -4.65
CA GLU A 82 -2.78 -17.07 -3.33
C GLU A 82 -2.90 -18.57 -2.97
N GLU A 83 -3.28 -19.41 -3.93
CA GLU A 83 -3.33 -20.86 -3.75
C GLU A 83 -1.93 -21.47 -3.52
N PHE A 84 -0.93 -20.97 -4.23
CA PHE A 84 0.45 -21.40 -4.07
C PHE A 84 1.00 -21.05 -2.67
N GLU A 85 0.84 -19.81 -2.22
CA GLU A 85 1.34 -19.38 -0.90
C GLU A 85 0.61 -20.11 0.25
N ARG A 86 -0.71 -20.29 0.16
CA ARG A 86 -1.48 -21.09 1.14
C ARG A 86 -0.95 -22.51 1.26
N SER A 87 -0.65 -23.16 0.12
CA SER A 87 -0.10 -24.53 0.12
C SER A 87 1.28 -24.62 0.78
N LYS A 88 2.07 -23.54 0.70
CA LYS A 88 3.38 -23.41 1.34
C LYS A 88 3.25 -23.26 2.86
N GLU A 89 2.31 -22.44 3.31
CA GLU A 89 2.02 -22.25 4.74
C GLU A 89 1.57 -23.57 5.37
N GLU A 90 0.63 -24.28 4.75
CA GLU A 90 0.12 -25.59 5.22
C GLU A 90 1.25 -26.63 5.35
N GLN A 91 2.18 -26.68 4.38
CA GLN A 91 3.34 -27.56 4.41
C GLN A 91 4.39 -27.16 5.47
N SER A 92 4.45 -25.88 5.85
CA SER A 92 5.34 -25.40 6.89
C SER A 92 4.84 -25.74 8.29
N THR A 93 3.53 -25.62 8.52
CA THR A 93 2.87 -25.99 9.79
C THR A 93 2.82 -27.50 10.04
N GLY A 94 2.70 -28.32 8.98
CA GLY A 94 2.72 -29.79 9.13
C GLY A 94 4.06 -30.37 9.59
N LYS A 95 5.18 -29.70 9.25
CA LYS A 95 6.53 -30.15 9.62
C LYS A 95 6.95 -29.79 11.04
N GLU A 96 6.30 -28.81 11.68
CA GLU A 96 6.56 -28.46 13.08
C GLU A 96 5.90 -29.45 14.05
N GLY A 97 4.68 -29.91 13.75
CA GLY A 97 4.00 -30.94 14.55
C GLY A 97 4.73 -32.30 14.57
N GLU A 98 5.33 -32.71 13.45
CA GLU A 98 6.13 -33.96 13.39
C GLU A 98 7.48 -33.86 14.12
N ARG A 99 8.05 -32.65 14.26
CA ARG A 99 9.32 -32.40 14.96
C ARG A 99 9.16 -32.30 16.48
N GLU A 100 8.01 -31.86 16.98
CA GLU A 100 7.71 -31.86 18.42
C GLU A 100 7.37 -33.27 18.93
N SER A 101 6.61 -34.06 18.16
CA SER A 101 6.28 -35.45 18.54
C SER A 101 7.49 -36.39 18.59
N SER A 102 8.56 -36.07 17.86
CA SER A 102 9.79 -36.87 17.83
C SER A 102 10.83 -36.45 18.89
N ARG A 103 10.65 -35.33 19.59
CA ARG A 103 11.52 -34.89 20.71
C ARG A 103 11.06 -35.38 22.09
N GLN A 104 9.87 -35.96 22.19
CA GLN A 104 9.27 -36.38 23.46
C GLN A 104 9.40 -37.90 23.71
N VAL A 105 10.13 -38.61 22.84
CA VAL A 105 10.32 -40.07 22.88
C VAL A 105 11.76 -40.48 23.28
N ASP A 106 12.66 -39.51 23.49
CA ASP A 106 13.99 -39.70 24.09
C ASP A 106 14.01 -39.23 25.55
#